data_AF-A0A023JE75-F1
#
_entry.id   AF-A0A023JE75-F1
#
_cell.length_a   1.000
_cell.length_b   1.000
_cell.length_c   1.000
_cell.angle_alpha   90.00
_cell.angle_beta   90.00
_cell.angle_gamma   90.00
#
_symmetry.space_group_name_H-M   'P 1'
#
loop_
_entity.id
_entity.type
_entity.pdbx_description
1 polymer ?
#
loop_
_entity_poly.entity_id
_entity_poly.type
_entity_poly.pdbx_seq_one_letter_code
_entity_poly.pdbx_strand_id
1 'polypeptide(L)'
;AYSETTDRYNAQAFYHPNSKRQNVLPVTGGHFLKQDPHVFDAAFFNITAAEAISLDPKQRIALEVAYEAFENAGKPLKQVAGTTTACFVGSSM
;
A
#
# COMPACT_ATOMS: atom_id res chain seq x y z
N ALA A 1 -12.65 -7.51 2.68
CA ALA A 1 -13.97 -7.37 3.32
C ALA A 1 -14.19 -5.90 3.61
N TYR A 2 -15.43 -5.43 3.52
CA TYR A 2 -15.79 -4.04 3.79
C TYR A 2 -15.65 -3.71 5.29
N SER A 3 -15.22 -2.48 5.60
CA SER A 3 -15.16 -1.95 6.97
C SER A 3 -15.96 -0.66 7.06
N GLU A 4 -16.89 -0.60 8.01
CA GLU A 4 -17.68 0.61 8.29
C GLU A 4 -16.87 1.71 8.99
N THR A 5 -15.85 1.30 9.75
CA THR A 5 -15.00 2.19 10.53
C THR A 5 -13.52 2.02 10.15
N THR A 6 -12.72 3.01 10.49
CA THR A 6 -11.27 3.01 10.23
C THR A 6 -10.54 3.79 11.31
N ASP A 7 -9.32 3.34 11.63
CA ASP A 7 -8.35 3.99 12.51
C ASP A 7 -7.31 4.82 11.73
N ARG A 8 -7.37 4.80 10.39
CA ARG A 8 -6.40 5.46 9.50
C ARG A 8 -6.55 6.98 9.48
N TYR A 9 -7.76 7.46 9.68
CA TYR A 9 -8.11 8.88 9.76
C TYR A 9 -9.43 9.05 10.50
N ASN A 10 -9.72 10.28 10.94
CA ASN A 10 -10.99 10.58 11.59
C ASN A 10 -12.14 10.65 10.57
N ALA A 11 -12.73 9.51 10.23
CA ALA A 11 -13.80 9.43 9.25
C ALA A 11 -15.04 10.27 9.61
N GLN A 12 -15.36 10.38 10.89
CA GLN A 12 -16.53 11.14 11.35
C GLN A 12 -16.36 12.65 11.13
N ALA A 13 -15.13 13.17 11.19
CA ALA A 13 -14.87 14.58 10.92
C ALA A 13 -15.14 14.99 9.46
N PHE A 14 -15.07 14.03 8.53
CA PHE A 14 -15.27 14.29 7.10
C PHE A 14 -16.62 13.80 6.57
N TYR A 15 -17.37 13.01 7.34
CA TYR A 15 -18.65 12.47 6.87
C TYR A 15 -19.75 13.54 6.82
N HIS A 16 -20.50 13.57 5.72
CA HIS A 16 -21.77 14.31 5.64
C HIS A 16 -22.69 13.72 4.57
N PRO A 17 -24.00 13.49 4.84
CA PRO A 17 -24.89 12.80 3.91
C PRO A 17 -25.19 13.60 2.62
N ASN A 18 -25.08 14.93 2.64
CA ASN A 18 -25.24 15.76 1.45
C ASN A 18 -23.95 15.79 0.60
N SER A 19 -23.93 15.07 -0.51
CA SER A 19 -22.81 15.01 -1.46
C SER A 19 -22.53 16.32 -2.22
N LYS A 20 -23.43 17.31 -2.17
CA LYS A 20 -23.21 18.63 -2.78
C LYS A 20 -22.41 19.58 -1.87
N ARG A 21 -22.28 19.25 -0.58
CA ARG A 21 -21.46 20.04 0.35
C ARG A 21 -19.99 19.82 -0.01
N GLN A 22 -19.20 20.89 0.00
CA GLN A 22 -17.75 20.79 -0.28
C GLN A 22 -17.00 20.24 0.93
N ASN A 23 -15.85 19.61 0.68
CA ASN A 23 -14.92 19.09 1.68
C ASN A 23 -15.52 18.02 2.62
N VAL A 24 -16.44 17.21 2.10
CA VAL A 24 -17.04 16.08 2.84
C VAL A 24 -16.95 14.80 2.03
N LEU A 25 -16.95 13.68 2.73
CA LEU A 25 -17.11 12.34 2.18
C LEU A 25 -18.57 11.92 2.39
N PRO A 26 -19.33 11.64 1.32
CA PRO A 26 -20.73 11.21 1.43
C PRO A 26 -20.86 9.71 1.79
N VAL A 27 -19.75 8.99 1.82
CA VAL A 27 -19.68 7.56 2.13
C VAL A 27 -19.06 7.37 3.51
N THR A 28 -19.58 6.40 4.25
CA THR A 28 -18.97 5.90 5.49
C THR A 28 -18.25 4.61 5.18
N GLY A 29 -16.98 4.47 5.57
CA GLY A 29 -16.24 3.21 5.42
C GLY A 29 -15.57 2.98 4.07
N GLY A 30 -15.02 1.78 3.90
CA GLY A 30 -14.22 1.39 2.74
C GLY A 30 -13.63 -0.02 2.84
N HIS A 31 -12.89 -0.42 1.81
CA HIS A 31 -12.21 -1.72 1.76
C HIS A 31 -10.75 -1.56 2.15
N PHE A 32 -10.46 -1.64 3.44
CA PHE A 32 -9.11 -1.49 3.97
C PHE A 32 -8.37 -2.83 3.97
N LEU A 33 -7.04 -2.76 3.85
CA LEU A 33 -6.18 -3.89 4.12
C LEU A 33 -6.30 -4.28 5.60
N LYS A 34 -6.33 -5.59 5.86
CA LYS A 34 -6.33 -6.11 7.24
C LYS A 34 -4.98 -5.94 7.93
N GLN A 35 -3.90 -6.04 7.15
CA GLN A 35 -2.55 -5.80 7.62
C GLN A 35 -2.31 -4.31 7.82
N ASP A 36 -1.37 -3.99 8.71
CA ASP A 36 -0.95 -2.61 8.89
C ASP A 36 -0.03 -2.17 7.73
N PRO A 37 -0.45 -1.23 6.85
CA PRO A 37 0.35 -0.70 5.76
C PRO A 37 1.62 0.05 6.22
N HIS A 38 1.77 0.33 7.51
CA HIS A 38 3.01 0.91 8.03
C HIS A 38 4.10 -0.14 8.35
N VAL A 39 3.73 -1.41 8.48
CA VAL A 39 4.67 -2.52 8.67
C VAL A 39 5.39 -2.79 7.34
N PHE A 40 6.71 -2.89 7.39
CA PHE A 40 7.56 -3.13 6.23
C PHE A 40 8.91 -3.72 6.67
N ASP A 41 9.36 -4.79 6.00
CA ASP A 41 10.68 -5.38 6.25
C ASP A 41 11.79 -4.62 5.50
N ALA A 42 12.18 -3.46 6.02
CA ALA A 42 13.18 -2.61 5.39
C ALA A 42 14.55 -3.30 5.22
N ALA A 43 14.95 -4.13 6.19
CA ALA A 43 16.23 -4.82 6.17
C ALA A 43 16.30 -5.85 5.03
N PHE A 44 15.20 -6.55 4.76
CA PHE A 44 15.10 -7.48 3.62
C PHE A 44 15.39 -6.80 2.27
N PHE A 45 14.93 -5.55 2.10
CA PHE A 45 15.15 -4.77 0.88
C PHE A 45 16.43 -3.91 0.90
N ASN A 46 17.30 -4.06 1.90
CA ASN A 46 18.48 -3.22 2.11
C ASN A 46 18.16 -1.72 2.19
N ILE A 47 17.03 -1.37 2.80
CA ILE A 47 16.57 0.01 3.02
C ILE A 47 16.78 0.37 4.49
N THR A 48 17.32 1.55 4.77
CA THR A 48 17.51 2.01 6.15
C THR A 48 16.18 2.38 6.80
N ALA A 49 16.11 2.39 8.14
CA ALA A 49 14.89 2.79 8.85
C ALA A 49 14.45 4.22 8.50
N ALA A 50 15.41 5.14 8.32
CA ALA A 50 15.12 6.54 7.96
C ALA A 50 14.51 6.66 6.55
N GLU A 51 15.04 5.90 5.59
CA GLU A 51 14.47 5.83 4.24
C GLU A 51 13.10 5.17 4.27
N ALA A 52 12.94 4.05 4.99
CA ALA A 52 11.69 3.32 5.08
C ALA A 52 10.52 4.17 5.62
N ILE A 53 10.78 5.04 6.61
CA ILE A 53 9.79 5.99 7.13
C ILE A 53 9.35 7.00 6.07
N SER A 54 10.28 7.38 5.18
CA SER A 54 10.05 8.36 4.11
C SER A 54 9.34 7.77 2.90
N LEU A 55 9.28 6.43 2.77
CA LEU A 55 8.61 5.76 1.67
C LEU A 55 7.09 5.72 1.86
N ASP A 56 6.37 6.04 0.78
CA ASP A 56 4.91 5.85 0.71
C ASP A 56 4.57 4.38 1.00
N PRO A 57 3.62 4.09 1.91
CA PRO A 57 3.13 2.73 2.15
C PRO A 57 2.78 1.94 0.89
N LYS A 58 2.24 2.59 -0.15
CA LYS A 58 1.94 1.95 -1.45
C LYS A 58 3.19 1.39 -2.12
N GLN A 59 4.31 2.12 -2.06
CA GLN A 59 5.58 1.67 -2.64
C GLN A 59 6.16 0.49 -1.85
N ARG A 60 6.08 0.55 -0.52
CA ARG A 60 6.54 -0.53 0.37
C ARG A 60 5.77 -1.83 0.13
N ILE A 61 4.44 -1.75 0.08
CA ILE A 61 3.58 -2.90 -0.26
C ILE A 61 3.88 -3.42 -1.67
N ALA A 62 4.13 -2.52 -2.64
CA ALA A 62 4.47 -2.96 -4.00
C ALA A 62 5.78 -3.76 -4.07
N LEU A 63 6.77 -3.41 -3.25
CA LEU A 63 8.03 -4.18 -3.15
C LEU A 63 7.79 -5.59 -2.59
N GLU A 64 7.03 -5.70 -1.51
CA GLU A 64 6.67 -6.98 -0.89
C GLU A 64 5.87 -7.87 -1.86
N VAL A 65 4.82 -7.32 -2.46
CA VAL A 65 3.97 -8.06 -3.42
C VAL A 65 4.75 -8.47 -4.67
N ALA A 66 5.67 -7.64 -5.16
CA ALA A 66 6.53 -8.02 -6.28
C ALA A 66 7.45 -9.20 -5.91
N TYR A 67 8.03 -9.18 -4.71
CA TYR A 67 8.82 -10.30 -4.21
C TYR A 67 7.98 -11.58 -4.08
N GLU A 68 6.82 -11.50 -3.44
CA GLU A 68 5.88 -12.63 -3.32
C GLU A 68 5.46 -13.17 -4.68
N ALA A 69 5.22 -12.32 -5.67
CA ALA A 69 4.87 -12.74 -7.02
C ALA A 69 5.99 -13.53 -7.70
N PHE A 70 7.25 -13.12 -7.50
CA PHE A 70 8.41 -13.86 -7.99
C PHE A 70 8.56 -15.23 -7.32
N GLU A 71 8.39 -15.30 -6.00
CA GLU A 71 8.41 -16.56 -5.24
C GLU A 71 7.27 -17.49 -5.69
N ASN A 72 6.06 -16.97 -5.83
CA ASN A 72 4.90 -17.71 -6.34
C ASN A 72 5.10 -18.22 -7.76
N ALA A 73 5.85 -17.49 -8.60
CA ALA A 73 6.21 -17.91 -9.94
C ALA A 73 7.38 -18.92 -9.98
N GLY A 74 7.97 -19.29 -8.83
CA GLY A 74 9.14 -20.14 -8.75
C GLY A 74 10.42 -19.51 -9.31
N LYS A 75 10.48 -18.18 -9.36
CA LYS A 75 11.60 -17.39 -9.89
C LYS A 75 12.23 -16.57 -8.76
N PRO A 76 13.13 -17.15 -7.94
CA PRO A 76 13.74 -16.42 -6.85
C PRO A 76 14.54 -15.23 -7.37
N LEU A 77 14.66 -14.16 -6.56
CA LEU A 77 15.31 -12.90 -6.94
C LEU A 77 16.70 -13.09 -7.57
N LYS A 78 17.48 -14.07 -7.09
CA LYS A 78 18.81 -14.39 -7.62
C LYS A 78 18.82 -14.75 -9.12
N GLN A 79 17.72 -15.30 -9.65
CA GLN A 79 17.59 -15.63 -11.07
C GLN A 79 17.16 -14.43 -11.92
N VAL A 80 16.47 -13.47 -11.32
CA VAL A 80 15.93 -12.30 -12.02
C VAL A 80 16.90 -11.12 -11.96
N ALA A 81 17.71 -11.04 -10.91
CA ALA A 81 18.71 -10.00 -10.71
C ALA A 81 19.68 -9.91 -11.89
N GLY A 82 19.84 -8.71 -12.45
CA GLY A 82 20.70 -8.44 -13.60
C GLY A 82 20.13 -8.82 -14.97
N THR A 83 18.92 -9.37 -15.04
CA THR A 83 18.23 -9.64 -16.31
C THR A 83 17.53 -8.40 -16.86
N THR A 84 17.10 -8.45 -18.12
CA THR A 84 16.30 -7.39 -18.78
C THR A 84 14.81 -7.49 -18.41
N THR A 85 14.51 -7.72 -17.13
CA THR A 85 13.12 -7.76 -16.64
C THR A 85 12.56 -6.34 -16.58
N ALA A 86 11.42 -6.13 -17.22
CA ALA A 86 10.72 -4.84 -17.20
C ALA A 86 9.83 -4.70 -15.95
N CYS A 87 9.67 -3.48 -15.46
CA CYS A 87 8.77 -3.15 -14.35
C CYS A 87 7.79 -2.07 -14.81
N PHE A 88 6.49 -2.32 -14.64
CA PHE A 88 5.42 -1.38 -14.94
C PHE A 88 4.52 -1.28 -13.72
N VAL A 89 4.36 -0.06 -13.17
CA VAL A 89 3.55 0.18 -11.96
C VAL A 89 2.47 1.21 -12.28
N GLY A 90 1.21 0.82 -12.06
CA GLY A 90 0.08 1.74 -12.11
C GLY A 90 -0.23 2.25 -10.70
N SER A 91 -0.32 3.57 -10.55
CA SER A 91 -0.78 4.20 -9.31
C SER A 91 -1.70 5.36 -9.66
N SER A 92 -2.85 5.44 -8.99
CA SER A 92 -3.74 6.60 -9.05
C SER A 92 -3.67 7.36 -7.72
N MET A 93 -3.88 8.67 -7.81
CA MET A 93 -3.98 9.56 -6.66
C MET A 93 -5.33 9.39 -5.96
#